data_AF-A0A7S1KX32-F1
#
_entry.id   AF-A0A7S1KX32-F1
#
_cell.length_a   1.000
_cell.length_b   1.000
_cell.length_c   1.000
_cell.angle_alpha   90.00
_cell.angle_beta   90.00
_cell.angle_gamma   90.00
#
_symmetry.space_group_name_H-M   'P 1'
#
loop_
_entity.id
_entity.type
_entity.pdbx_description
1 polymer ?
#
loop_
_entity_poly.entity_id
_entity_poly.type
_entity_poly.pdbx_seq_one_letter_code
_entity_poly.pdbx_strand_id
1 'polypeptide(L)'
;RPATVDYMSVDAEAAEVEIFRDFPFADFDISVISVEVQAHNYYELDTIFVTAGYAKLAVLGGDHVYAKLRRPLVPPQGAAEWQRTIARDFHAHAPARSEIGRSQ
;
A
#
# COMPACT_ATOMS: atom_id res chain seq x y z
N ARG A 1 -13.70 19.94 -6.21
CA ARG A 1 -13.83 19.23 -4.91
C ARG A 1 -13.49 17.77 -5.19
N PRO A 2 -12.70 17.10 -4.35
CA PRO A 2 -12.38 15.69 -4.56
C PRO A 2 -13.67 14.86 -4.56
N ALA A 3 -13.67 13.75 -5.32
CA ALA A 3 -14.79 12.83 -5.32
C ALA A 3 -14.81 12.04 -4.01
N THR A 4 -15.96 11.98 -3.35
CA THR A 4 -16.13 11.23 -2.10
C THR A 4 -16.45 9.78 -2.40
N VAL A 5 -15.72 8.87 -1.77
CA VAL A 5 -15.92 7.42 -1.88
C VAL A 5 -15.93 6.84 -0.48
N ASP A 6 -17.04 6.25 -0.05
CA ASP A 6 -17.12 5.67 1.29
C ASP A 6 -16.25 4.39 1.39
N TYR A 7 -16.20 3.62 0.31
CA TYR A 7 -15.47 2.36 0.26
C TYR A 7 -14.95 2.08 -1.14
N MET A 8 -13.70 1.63 -1.23
CA MET A 8 -13.07 1.14 -2.44
C MET A 8 -12.46 -0.24 -2.18
N SER A 9 -12.74 -1.20 -3.06
CA SER A 9 -12.04 -2.49 -3.09
C SER A 9 -11.22 -2.56 -4.36
N VAL A 10 -9.99 -3.04 -4.24
CA VAL A 10 -9.07 -3.24 -5.37
C VAL A 10 -8.50 -4.65 -5.30
N ASP A 11 -8.72 -5.38 -6.38
CA ASP A 11 -8.17 -6.70 -6.65
C ASP A 11 -7.79 -6.68 -8.14
N ALA A 12 -6.49 -6.76 -8.40
CA ALA A 12 -5.89 -6.49 -9.69
C ALA A 12 -4.76 -7.48 -10.02
N GLU A 13 -4.85 -8.71 -9.51
CA GLU A 13 -3.96 -9.82 -9.87
C GLU A 13 -2.47 -9.46 -9.72
N ALA A 14 -2.10 -8.92 -8.55
CA ALA A 14 -0.75 -8.48 -8.18
C ALA A 14 -0.26 -7.16 -8.80
N ALA A 15 -1.15 -6.36 -9.42
CA ALA A 15 -0.84 -5.03 -9.94
C ALA A 15 -1.15 -3.89 -8.95
N GLU A 16 -1.52 -4.19 -7.69
CA GLU A 16 -1.99 -3.19 -6.73
C GLU A 16 -0.91 -2.14 -6.42
N VAL A 17 0.35 -2.56 -6.33
CA VAL A 17 1.47 -1.64 -6.09
C VAL A 17 1.61 -0.65 -7.24
N GLU A 18 1.59 -1.12 -8.48
CA GLU A 18 1.68 -0.28 -9.68
C GLU A 18 0.51 0.70 -9.75
N ILE A 19 -0.71 0.23 -9.49
CA ILE A 19 -1.91 1.07 -9.45
C ILE A 19 -1.76 2.16 -8.40
N PHE A 20 -1.43 1.80 -7.16
CA PHE A 20 -1.43 2.74 -6.05
C PHE A 20 -0.20 3.66 -6.02
N ARG A 21 0.90 3.31 -6.68
CA ARG A 21 2.03 4.24 -6.89
C ARG A 21 1.62 5.46 -7.72
N ASP A 22 0.79 5.26 -8.73
CA ASP A 22 0.35 6.33 -9.64
C ASP A 22 -1.06 6.85 -9.32
N PHE A 23 -1.73 6.26 -8.32
CA PHE A 23 -3.10 6.61 -7.97
C PHE A 23 -3.20 8.07 -7.47
N PRO A 24 -4.13 8.88 -8.02
CA PRO A 24 -4.24 10.30 -7.70
C PRO A 24 -4.97 10.52 -6.37
N PHE A 25 -4.36 10.15 -5.24
CA PHE A 25 -4.97 10.26 -3.90
C PHE A 25 -5.46 11.66 -3.52
N ALA A 26 -4.96 12.71 -4.17
CA ALA A 26 -5.40 14.10 -3.93
C ALA A 26 -6.77 14.41 -4.55
N ASP A 27 -7.19 13.65 -5.56
CA ASP A 27 -8.43 13.89 -6.30
C ASP A 27 -9.62 13.13 -5.69
N PHE A 28 -9.36 12.24 -4.73
CA PHE A 28 -10.35 11.38 -4.08
C PHE A 28 -10.29 11.50 -2.55
N ASP A 29 -11.47 11.59 -1.93
CA ASP A 29 -11.65 11.47 -0.47
C ASP A 29 -12.26 10.10 -0.17
N ILE A 30 -11.40 9.09 -0.04
CA ILE A 30 -11.81 7.69 0.15
C ILE A 30 -11.76 7.37 1.64
N SER A 31 -12.87 6.94 2.24
CA SER A 31 -12.90 6.68 3.69
C SER A 31 -12.22 5.36 4.07
N VAL A 32 -12.48 4.29 3.30
CA VAL A 32 -11.93 2.96 3.53
C VAL A 32 -11.50 2.32 2.21
N ILE A 33 -10.35 1.68 2.21
CA ILE A 33 -9.80 0.92 1.07
C ILE A 33 -9.53 -0.50 1.54
N SER A 34 -10.05 -1.50 0.82
CA SER A 34 -9.61 -2.89 0.93
C SER A 34 -8.81 -3.23 -0.31
N VAL A 35 -7.68 -3.91 -0.15
CA VAL A 35 -6.80 -4.28 -1.25
C VAL A 35 -6.35 -5.71 -1.08
N GLU A 36 -6.43 -6.50 -2.16
CA GLU A 36 -5.81 -7.82 -2.17
C GLU A 36 -4.29 -7.65 -2.09
N VAL A 37 -3.63 -8.39 -1.20
CA VAL A 37 -2.18 -8.35 -1.03
C VAL A 37 -1.57 -9.72 -1.27
N GLN A 38 -0.36 -9.72 -1.80
CA GLN A 38 0.46 -10.92 -1.90
C GLN A 38 1.59 -10.87 -0.87
N ALA A 39 2.13 -12.05 -0.53
CA ALA A 39 3.16 -12.17 0.51
C ALA A 39 4.42 -11.32 0.27
N HIS A 40 4.65 -10.87 -0.97
CA HIS A 40 5.84 -10.13 -1.37
C HIS A 40 5.61 -8.62 -1.56
N ASN A 41 4.39 -8.09 -1.39
CA ASN A 41 4.10 -6.66 -1.65
C ASN A 41 3.44 -5.92 -0.48
N TYR A 42 3.09 -6.60 0.60
CA TYR A 42 2.30 -5.99 1.67
C TYR A 42 3.00 -4.82 2.39
N TYR A 43 4.32 -4.85 2.59
CA TYR A 43 5.06 -3.73 3.18
C TYR A 43 5.12 -2.51 2.26
N GLU A 44 5.13 -2.75 0.96
CA GLU A 44 5.14 -1.69 -0.02
C GLU A 44 3.80 -0.97 -0.07
N LEU A 45 2.70 -1.72 -0.11
CA LEU A 45 1.35 -1.16 0.00
C LEU A 45 1.17 -0.39 1.32
N ASP A 46 1.69 -0.89 2.44
CA ASP A 46 1.68 -0.16 3.72
C ASP A 46 2.36 1.21 3.61
N THR A 47 3.49 1.27 2.91
CA THR A 47 4.24 2.50 2.70
C THR A 47 3.47 3.48 1.81
N ILE A 48 2.83 3.00 0.75
CA ILE A 48 1.99 3.84 -0.12
C ILE A 48 0.80 4.40 0.65
N PHE A 49 0.05 3.55 1.36
CA PHE A 49 -1.15 4.00 2.08
C PHE A 49 -0.82 4.94 3.25
N VAL A 50 0.26 4.69 4.01
CA VAL A 50 0.63 5.59 5.11
C VAL A 50 1.06 6.96 4.59
N THR A 51 1.78 7.03 3.47
CA THR A 51 2.18 8.30 2.85
C THR A 51 1.00 9.03 2.22
N ALA A 52 -0.02 8.31 1.76
CA ALA A 52 -1.30 8.85 1.29
C ALA A 52 -2.29 9.26 2.42
N GLY A 53 -1.88 9.11 3.69
CA GLY A 53 -2.67 9.52 4.85
C GLY A 53 -3.71 8.50 5.29
N TYR A 54 -3.47 7.22 5.05
CA TYR A 54 -4.28 6.11 5.56
C TYR A 54 -3.51 5.33 6.64
N ALA A 55 -4.24 4.59 7.46
CA ALA A 55 -3.66 3.60 8.37
C ALA A 55 -4.29 2.24 8.14
N LYS A 56 -3.47 1.18 8.24
CA LYS A 56 -3.98 -0.20 8.22
C LYS A 56 -4.85 -0.44 9.45
N LEU A 57 -6.09 -0.86 9.22
CA LEU A 57 -7.09 -1.14 10.24
C LEU A 57 -7.20 -2.64 10.54
N ALA A 58 -7.11 -3.49 9.51
CA ALA A 58 -7.31 -4.92 9.64
C ALA A 58 -6.61 -5.72 8.53
N VAL A 59 -6.44 -7.02 8.78
CA VAL A 59 -6.03 -8.05 7.81
C VAL A 59 -7.13 -9.09 7.76
N LEU A 60 -7.70 -9.32 6.59
CA LEU A 60 -8.84 -10.21 6.35
C LEU A 60 -8.46 -11.24 5.29
N GLY A 61 -7.76 -12.30 5.71
CA GLY A 61 -7.24 -13.29 4.76
C GLY A 61 -6.16 -12.67 3.87
N GLY A 62 -6.38 -12.68 2.55
CA GLY A 62 -5.51 -12.03 1.56
C GLY A 62 -5.72 -10.52 1.46
N ASP A 63 -6.74 -9.95 2.11
CA ASP A 63 -7.04 -8.53 2.01
C ASP A 63 -6.46 -7.72 3.17
N HIS A 64 -5.88 -6.57 2.85
CA HIS A 64 -5.54 -5.54 3.84
C HIS A 64 -6.54 -4.38 3.76
N VAL A 65 -7.03 -3.95 4.93
CA VAL A 65 -8.00 -2.85 5.04
C VAL A 65 -7.31 -1.62 5.60
N TYR A 66 -7.46 -0.49 4.92
CA TYR A 66 -6.91 0.81 5.26
C TYR A 66 -8.03 1.83 5.44
N ALA A 67 -7.91 2.71 6.43
CA ALA A 67 -8.87 3.79 6.68
C ALA A 67 -8.19 5.16 6.62
N LYS A 68 -8.89 6.16 6.09
CA LYS A 68 -8.40 7.53 6.02
C LYS A 68 -8.21 8.08 7.42
N LEU A 69 -7.05 8.67 7.66
CA LEU A 69 -6.80 9.32 8.92
C LEU A 69 -7.51 10.68 8.96
N ARG A 70 -8.23 10.94 10.05
CA ARG A 70 -8.80 12.28 10.32
C ARG A 70 -7.72 13.35 10.49
N ARG A 71 -6.51 12.94 10.86
CA ARG A 71 -5.32 13.79 10.96
C ARG A 71 -4.16 13.02 10.32
N PRO A 72 -3.51 13.56 9.28
CA PRO A 72 -2.32 12.94 8.71
C PRO A 72 -1.29 12.64 9.80
N LEU A 73 -0.69 11.45 9.75
CA LEU A 73 0.44 11.15 10.63
C LEU A 73 1.57 12.12 10.26
N VAL A 74 2.05 12.86 11.25
CA VAL A 74 3.31 13.60 11.13
C VAL A 74 4.41 12.63 11.50
N PRO A 75 5.24 12.17 10.56
CA PRO A 75 6.32 11.25 10.89
C PRO A 75 7.28 11.95 11.87
N PRO A 76 7.79 11.26 12.90
CA PRO A 76 8.85 11.82 13.73
C PRO A 76 10.07 12.18 12.85
N GLN A 77 10.87 13.15 13.29
CA GLN A 77 12.08 13.53 12.54
C GLN A 77 12.95 12.30 12.26
N GLY A 78 13.41 12.15 11.00
CA GLY A 78 14.18 10.99 10.54
C GLY A 78 13.34 9.80 10.06
N ALA A 79 12.03 9.75 10.32
CA ALA A 79 11.18 8.64 9.88
C ALA A 79 11.12 8.49 8.36
N ALA A 80 11.18 9.58 7.58
CA ALA A 80 11.23 9.50 6.13
C ALA A 80 12.54 8.86 5.60
N GLU A 81 13.66 9.08 6.28
CA GLU A 81 14.94 8.44 5.96
C GLU A 81 14.94 6.96 6.37
N TRP A 82 14.33 6.66 7.52
CA TRP A 82 14.10 5.30 7.98
C TRP A 82 13.16 4.52 7.05
N GLN A 83 12.07 5.13 6.57
CA GLN A 83 11.15 4.55 5.59
C GLN A 83 11.85 4.26 4.26
N ARG A 84 12.66 5.20 3.73
CA ARG A 84 13.48 4.96 2.53
C ARG A 84 14.47 3.81 2.74
N THR A 85 15.04 3.71 3.94
CA THR A 85 15.95 2.63 4.32
C THR A 85 15.23 1.29 4.35
N ILE A 86 14.07 1.20 5.00
CA ILE A 86 13.26 -0.03 5.00
C ILE A 86 12.79 -0.40 3.60
N ALA A 87 12.31 0.55 2.79
CA ALA A 87 11.89 0.26 1.42
C ALA A 87 13.06 -0.25 0.57
N ARG A 88 14.25 0.36 0.68
CA ARG A 88 15.46 -0.09 0.00
C ARG A 88 15.90 -1.48 0.48
N ASP A 89 15.95 -1.68 1.79
CA ASP A 89 16.39 -2.94 2.39
C ASP A 89 15.37 -4.05 2.12
N PHE A 90 14.08 -3.72 2.04
CA PHE A 90 13.03 -4.61 1.56
C PHE A 90 13.28 -5.01 0.11
N HIS A 91 13.55 -4.09 -0.81
CA HIS A 91 13.90 -4.48 -2.18
C HIS A 91 15.22 -5.25 -2.28
N ALA A 92 16.14 -5.07 -1.32
CA ALA A 92 17.41 -5.80 -1.26
C ALA A 92 17.30 -7.21 -0.64
N HIS A 93 16.31 -7.44 0.24
CA HIS A 93 16.15 -8.68 1.00
C HIS A 93 14.82 -9.41 0.75
N ALA A 94 13.89 -8.79 0.02
CA ALA A 94 12.75 -9.49 -0.52
C ALA A 94 13.29 -10.65 -1.36
N PRO A 95 12.79 -11.88 -1.16
CA PRO A 95 13.23 -13.01 -1.94
C PRO A 95 13.14 -12.63 -3.41
N ALA A 96 14.26 -12.74 -4.13
CA ALA A 96 14.29 -12.54 -5.57
C ALA A 96 13.12 -13.29 -6.16
N ARG A 97 12.29 -12.63 -7.00
CA ARG A 97 11.16 -13.23 -7.69
C ARG A 97 11.56 -14.64 -8.09
N SER A 98 11.04 -15.64 -7.38
CA SER A 98 11.23 -17.02 -7.78
C SER A 98 10.61 -17.08 -9.16
N GLU A 99 11.42 -17.33 -10.18
CA GLU A 99 10.94 -17.66 -11.51
C GLU A 99 10.02 -18.88 -11.33
N ILE A 100 8.72 -18.63 -11.18
CA ILE A 100 7.71 -19.68 -11.25
C ILE A 100 7.84 -20.22 -12.66
N GLY A 101 8.29 -21.47 -12.72
CA GLY A 101 8.91 -22.07 -13.89
C GLY A 101 8.08 -21.92 -15.16
N ARG A 102 8.80 -21.62 -16.25
CA ARG A 102 8.37 -22.06 -17.58
C ARG A 102 8.47 -23.58 -17.59
N SER A 103 7.42 -24.27 -17.18
CA SER A 103 7.19 -25.66 -17.60
C SER A 103 6.44 -25.61 -18.94
N GLN A 104 7.18 -25.83 -20.03
CA GLN A 104 6.62 -26.48 -21.22
C GLN A 104 6.48 -27.98 -20.96
#